data_AF-A0A2D6ILS0-F1
#
_entry.id   AF-A0A2D6ILS0-F1
#
_cell.length_a   1.000
_cell.length_b   1.000
_cell.length_c   1.000
_cell.angle_alpha   90.00
_cell.angle_beta   90.00
_cell.angle_gamma   90.00
#
_symmetry.space_group_name_H-M   'P 1'
#
loop_
_entity.id
_entity.type
_entity.pdbx_description
1 polymer ?
#
loop_
_entity_poly.entity_id
_entity_poly.type
_entity_poly.pdbx_seq_one_letter_code
_entity_poly.pdbx_strand_id
1 'polypeptide(L)'
;MAFRDDRPLHKRKSDLSKKTIFSTFPESVPFPVYTLKEWLSDDWDAKDYAQDYDWNRPFFEQFLELSNKTPKPAKSAFLLENSDYCNNASETKNCYLLFNTSYSEDCAYGNGIVRYKTSFDNSHIEDCELAYETINSAESSRVFFSEYAVQSTDIYFSKNVWGCTNCFGCTNLRKKHYYIFNKPYEKKRV
;
A
#
# COMPACT_ATOMS: atom_id res chain seq x y z
N MET A 1 -8.12 -19.86 -5.52
CA MET A 1 -8.31 -19.23 -4.20
C MET A 1 -7.10 -18.34 -3.95
N ALA A 2 -7.26 -17.03 -4.01
CA ALA A 2 -6.19 -16.10 -3.69
C ALA A 2 -6.17 -15.93 -2.16
N PHE A 3 -5.11 -16.39 -1.49
CA PHE A 3 -4.92 -16.28 -0.03
C PHE A 3 -4.56 -14.86 0.43
N ARG A 4 -4.65 -13.90 -0.48
CA ARG A 4 -4.18 -12.54 -0.30
C ARG A 4 -5.27 -11.60 -0.78
N ASP A 5 -6.07 -11.13 0.17
CA ASP A 5 -6.99 -10.04 -0.06
C ASP A 5 -6.40 -8.77 0.55
N ASP A 6 -5.89 -7.90 -0.32
CA ASP A 6 -5.13 -6.73 0.10
C ASP A 6 -6.02 -5.53 0.41
N ARG A 7 -7.29 -5.51 -0.05
CA ARG A 7 -8.11 -4.28 -0.10
C ARG A 7 -9.21 -4.18 0.96
N PRO A 8 -10.03 -5.20 1.23
CA PRO A 8 -11.10 -5.06 2.20
C PRO A 8 -10.50 -5.06 3.61
N LEU A 9 -10.77 -3.99 4.34
CA LEU A 9 -10.51 -3.90 5.77
C LEU A 9 -11.83 -4.08 6.53
N HIS A 10 -11.90 -5.17 7.26
CA HIS A 10 -13.02 -5.50 8.13
C HIS A 10 -12.74 -4.99 9.54
N LYS A 11 -13.73 -4.31 10.13
CA LYS A 11 -13.74 -4.03 11.56
C LYS A 11 -14.19 -5.30 12.28
N ARG A 12 -13.33 -5.84 13.14
CA ARG A 12 -13.62 -7.03 13.97
C ARG A 12 -13.01 -6.89 15.36
N LYS A 13 -13.26 -7.85 16.24
CA LYS A 13 -12.50 -7.99 17.50
C LYS A 13 -11.30 -8.93 17.28
N SER A 14 -10.17 -8.62 17.93
CA SER A 14 -9.06 -9.58 18.08
C SER A 14 -9.56 -10.80 18.84
N ASP A 15 -9.22 -11.99 18.39
CA ASP A 15 -9.62 -13.23 19.07
C ASP A 15 -8.86 -13.43 20.39
N LEU A 16 -7.70 -12.78 20.56
CA LEU A 16 -6.92 -12.80 21.79
C LEU A 16 -7.42 -11.75 22.79
N SER A 17 -7.25 -10.46 22.48
CA SER A 17 -7.54 -9.38 23.45
C SER A 17 -8.97 -8.85 23.43
N LYS A 18 -9.78 -9.26 22.46
CA LYS A 18 -11.14 -8.73 22.20
C LYS A 18 -11.21 -7.24 21.85
N LYS A 19 -10.07 -6.56 21.69
CA LYS A 19 -10.00 -5.16 21.21
C LYS A 19 -10.52 -5.07 19.77
N THR A 20 -11.15 -3.95 19.44
CA THR A 20 -11.57 -3.67 18.07
C THR A 20 -10.35 -3.35 17.20
N ILE A 21 -10.27 -4.00 16.05
CA ILE A 21 -9.13 -3.95 15.12
C ILE A 21 -9.63 -3.88 13.67
N PHE A 22 -8.75 -3.45 12.77
CA PHE A 22 -8.91 -3.61 11.32
C PHE A 22 -8.14 -4.84 10.84
N SER A 23 -8.77 -5.63 9.98
CA SER A 23 -8.29 -6.92 9.53
C SER A 23 -8.61 -7.16 8.05
N THR A 24 -7.72 -7.83 7.32
CA THR A 24 -8.01 -8.34 5.97
C THR A 24 -8.96 -9.54 6.00
N PHE A 25 -9.16 -10.14 7.17
CA PHE A 25 -10.07 -11.26 7.38
C PHE A 25 -11.39 -10.80 8.01
N PRO A 26 -12.56 -11.17 7.44
CA PRO A 26 -13.86 -10.94 8.05
C PRO A 26 -14.08 -11.80 9.30
N GLU A 27 -15.11 -11.52 10.10
CA GLU A 27 -15.44 -12.31 11.32
C GLU A 27 -15.84 -13.76 11.01
N SER A 28 -16.26 -14.07 9.79
CA SER A 28 -16.72 -15.40 9.37
C SER A 28 -15.60 -16.42 9.13
N VAL A 29 -14.33 -16.02 9.23
CA VAL A 29 -13.21 -16.95 9.02
C VAL A 29 -13.13 -17.98 10.16
N PRO A 30 -12.77 -19.24 9.87
CA PRO A 30 -12.78 -20.31 10.87
C PRO A 30 -11.58 -20.29 11.84
N PHE A 31 -10.64 -19.38 11.63
CA PHE A 31 -9.39 -19.31 12.40
C PHE A 31 -9.27 -18.07 13.28
N PRO A 32 -8.50 -18.14 14.37
CA PRO A 32 -8.24 -16.97 15.22
C PRO A 32 -7.46 -15.90 14.46
N VAL A 33 -7.79 -14.64 14.72
CA VAL A 33 -7.11 -13.48 14.14
C VAL A 33 -6.66 -12.54 15.23
N TYR A 34 -5.35 -12.26 15.28
CA TYR A 34 -4.70 -11.44 16.30
C TYR A 34 -4.13 -10.16 15.66
N THR A 35 -3.94 -9.10 16.44
CA THR A 35 -3.09 -7.98 15.98
C THR A 35 -1.67 -8.49 15.72
N LEU A 36 -0.88 -7.78 14.90
CA LEU A 36 0.52 -8.17 14.70
C LEU A 36 1.31 -8.19 16.03
N LYS A 37 1.05 -7.22 16.91
CA LYS A 37 1.70 -7.15 18.23
C LYS A 37 1.39 -8.37 19.09
N GLU A 38 0.13 -8.79 19.13
CA GLU A 38 -0.32 -9.99 19.84
C GLU A 38 0.27 -11.25 19.20
N TRP A 39 0.25 -11.33 17.88
CA TRP A 39 0.77 -12.47 17.13
C TRP A 39 2.28 -12.67 17.37
N LEU A 40 3.05 -11.59 17.54
CA LEU A 40 4.49 -11.65 17.86
C LEU A 40 4.80 -11.73 19.37
N SER A 41 3.79 -11.75 20.23
CA SER A 41 3.98 -11.78 21.69
C SER A 41 4.04 -13.21 22.24
N ASP A 42 4.51 -13.34 23.48
CA ASP A 42 4.49 -14.59 24.25
C ASP A 42 3.11 -14.88 24.91
N ASP A 43 2.06 -14.12 24.56
CA ASP A 43 0.71 -14.27 25.14
C ASP A 43 -0.05 -15.50 24.60
N TRP A 44 0.51 -16.26 23.66
CA TRP A 44 -0.04 -17.51 23.11
C TRP A 44 1.08 -18.48 22.71
N ASP A 45 0.81 -19.79 22.70
CA ASP A 45 1.81 -20.82 22.34
C ASP A 45 1.45 -21.51 21.01
N ALA A 46 2.44 -21.65 20.12
CA ALA A 46 2.29 -22.40 18.87
C ALA A 46 1.98 -23.89 19.08
N LYS A 47 2.25 -24.43 20.27
CA LYS A 47 1.92 -25.80 20.65
C LYS A 47 0.44 -26.00 20.98
N ASP A 48 -0.31 -24.93 21.26
CA ASP A 48 -1.72 -25.04 21.66
C ASP A 48 -2.61 -25.62 20.56
N TYR A 49 -2.22 -25.47 19.29
CA TYR A 49 -2.92 -26.06 18.14
C TYR A 49 -2.19 -27.26 17.53
N ALA A 50 -1.15 -27.79 18.19
CA ALA A 50 -0.46 -28.98 17.73
C ALA A 50 -1.44 -30.16 17.60
N GLN A 51 -1.24 -30.97 16.57
CA GLN A 51 -2.01 -32.19 16.37
C GLN A 51 -1.11 -33.27 15.77
N ASP A 52 -1.36 -34.52 16.15
CA ASP A 52 -0.67 -35.66 15.55
C ASP A 52 -1.13 -35.87 14.11
N TYR A 53 -0.22 -36.36 13.28
CA TYR A 53 -0.54 -36.71 11.89
C TYR A 53 -1.12 -38.12 11.80
N ASP A 54 -2.31 -38.25 11.22
CA ASP A 54 -2.96 -39.53 10.96
C ASP A 54 -2.68 -40.00 9.52
N TRP A 55 -1.92 -41.09 9.39
CA TRP A 55 -1.56 -41.69 8.11
C TRP A 55 -2.75 -42.30 7.35
N ASN A 56 -3.89 -42.51 8.01
CA ASN A 56 -5.10 -43.06 7.39
C ASN A 56 -6.02 -41.98 6.80
N ARG A 57 -5.70 -40.69 6.99
CA ARG A 57 -6.52 -39.56 6.52
C ARG A 57 -5.81 -38.78 5.41
N PRO A 58 -6.56 -38.19 4.45
CA PRO A 58 -5.96 -37.32 3.44
C PRO A 58 -5.23 -36.12 4.06
N PHE A 59 -4.04 -35.82 3.55
CA PHE A 59 -3.20 -34.72 4.03
C PHE A 59 -3.93 -33.36 4.07
N PHE A 60 -4.64 -33.02 2.99
CA PHE A 60 -5.25 -31.68 2.85
C PHE A 60 -6.39 -31.41 3.84
N GLU A 61 -7.09 -32.45 4.31
CA GLU A 61 -8.12 -32.30 5.34
C GLU A 61 -7.47 -31.97 6.69
N GLN A 62 -6.44 -32.73 7.06
CA GLN A 62 -5.69 -32.52 8.29
C GLN A 62 -4.97 -31.15 8.27
N PHE A 63 -4.44 -30.76 7.12
CA PHE A 63 -3.82 -29.44 6.93
C PHE A 63 -4.84 -28.30 7.05
N LEU A 64 -6.05 -28.46 6.51
CA LEU A 64 -7.11 -27.47 6.65
C LEU A 64 -7.55 -27.35 8.12
N GLU A 65 -7.69 -28.47 8.83
CA GLU A 65 -7.98 -28.49 10.27
C GLU A 65 -6.91 -27.75 11.08
N LEU A 66 -5.63 -28.01 10.78
CA LEU A 66 -4.51 -27.31 11.41
C LEU A 66 -4.58 -25.81 11.11
N SER A 67 -4.69 -25.44 9.83
CA SER A 67 -4.75 -24.05 9.38
C SER A 67 -5.92 -23.28 9.99
N ASN A 68 -7.05 -23.95 10.26
CA ASN A 68 -8.21 -23.37 10.93
C ASN A 68 -7.98 -23.18 12.44
N LYS A 69 -7.09 -23.94 13.08
CA LYS A 69 -6.70 -23.73 14.49
C LYS A 69 -5.57 -22.72 14.64
N THR A 70 -4.73 -22.56 13.63
CA THR A 70 -3.56 -21.68 13.67
C THR A 70 -3.95 -20.19 13.61
N PRO A 71 -3.58 -19.39 14.62
CA PRO A 71 -3.82 -17.95 14.60
C PRO A 71 -3.08 -17.23 13.48
N LYS A 72 -3.73 -16.23 12.88
CA LYS A 72 -3.16 -15.42 11.80
C LYS A 72 -3.09 -13.94 12.21
N PRO A 73 -2.05 -13.19 11.78
CA PRO A 73 -2.03 -11.75 11.98
C PRO A 73 -3.15 -11.09 11.16
N ALA A 74 -3.81 -10.10 11.75
CA ALA A 74 -4.97 -9.42 11.17
C ALA A 74 -4.68 -8.73 9.84
N LYS A 75 -3.43 -8.30 9.65
CA LYS A 75 -2.97 -7.69 8.42
C LYS A 75 -1.45 -7.83 8.32
N SER A 76 -0.94 -7.79 7.09
CA SER A 76 0.50 -7.72 6.83
C SER A 76 0.91 -6.25 6.94
N ALA A 77 1.12 -5.74 8.15
CA ALA A 77 1.58 -4.38 8.31
C ALA A 77 2.41 -4.17 9.57
N PHE A 78 3.60 -3.60 9.43
CA PHE A 78 4.56 -3.40 10.51
C PHE A 78 5.11 -1.98 10.53
N LEU A 79 5.47 -1.47 11.71
CA LEU A 79 6.02 -0.12 11.88
C LEU A 79 5.10 0.97 11.29
N LEU A 80 3.82 0.94 11.68
CA LEU A 80 2.84 1.96 11.33
C LEU A 80 2.70 3.00 12.44
N GLU A 81 2.76 4.27 12.10
CA GLU A 81 2.45 5.40 12.98
C GLU A 81 1.20 6.11 12.44
N ASN A 82 0.11 6.17 13.21
CA ASN A 82 -1.14 6.85 12.81
C ASN A 82 -1.64 6.43 11.40
N SER A 83 -1.55 5.13 11.07
CA SER A 83 -1.79 4.61 9.71
C SER A 83 -2.64 3.32 9.70
N ASP A 84 -3.59 3.19 10.61
CA ASP A 84 -4.34 1.94 10.87
C ASP A 84 -5.14 1.39 9.67
N TYR A 85 -5.48 2.24 8.71
CA TYR A 85 -6.20 1.89 7.49
C TYR A 85 -5.28 1.48 6.33
N CYS A 86 -3.99 1.29 6.59
CA CYS A 86 -3.04 0.76 5.62
C CYS A 86 -2.85 -0.75 5.80
N ASN A 87 -2.61 -1.45 4.68
CA ASN A 87 -2.37 -2.89 4.64
C ASN A 87 -1.31 -3.25 3.58
N ASN A 88 -0.63 -4.38 3.79
CA ASN A 88 0.61 -4.72 3.10
C ASN A 88 1.57 -3.51 3.09
N ALA A 89 1.76 -2.96 4.29
CA ALA A 89 2.35 -1.65 4.51
C ALA A 89 3.48 -1.73 5.55
N SER A 90 4.55 -0.99 5.33
CA SER A 90 5.70 -0.96 6.24
C SER A 90 6.28 0.44 6.40
N GLU A 91 6.76 0.78 7.59
CA GLU A 91 7.46 2.05 7.86
C GLU A 91 6.67 3.25 7.32
N THR A 92 5.41 3.36 7.74
CA THR A 92 4.44 4.31 7.19
C THR A 92 3.86 5.19 8.30
N LYS A 93 3.79 6.50 8.05
CA LYS A 93 3.38 7.51 9.04
C LYS A 93 2.29 8.44 8.51
N ASN A 94 1.23 8.65 9.29
CA ASN A 94 0.11 9.52 8.95
C ASN A 94 -0.55 9.21 7.59
N CYS A 95 -0.64 7.94 7.21
CA CYS A 95 -1.20 7.54 5.93
C CYS A 95 -2.58 6.90 6.06
N TYR A 96 -3.41 7.08 5.03
CA TYR A 96 -4.79 6.60 5.03
C TYR A 96 -5.13 5.84 3.74
N LEU A 97 -5.64 4.60 3.86
CA LEU A 97 -6.00 3.75 2.72
C LEU A 97 -4.87 3.59 1.69
N LEU A 98 -3.65 3.35 2.17
CA LEU A 98 -2.54 2.91 1.34
C LEU A 98 -2.39 1.38 1.40
N PHE A 99 -2.22 0.79 0.23
CA PHE A 99 -2.08 -0.66 0.06
C PHE A 99 -0.80 -0.97 -0.73
N ASN A 100 -0.05 -2.01 -0.33
CA ASN A 100 1.23 -2.36 -0.98
C ASN A 100 2.21 -1.18 -0.93
N THR A 101 2.64 -0.79 0.28
CA THR A 101 3.45 0.41 0.48
C THR A 101 4.59 0.23 1.48
N SER A 102 5.64 1.04 1.31
CA SER A 102 6.76 1.14 2.24
C SER A 102 7.27 2.58 2.31
N TYR A 103 7.82 2.99 3.46
CA TYR A 103 8.55 4.26 3.63
C TYR A 103 7.74 5.52 3.24
N SER A 104 6.44 5.56 3.55
CA SER A 104 5.56 6.66 3.10
C SER A 104 5.05 7.51 4.27
N GLU A 105 4.96 8.82 4.07
CA GLU A 105 4.56 9.82 5.08
C GLU A 105 3.50 10.79 4.52
N ASP A 106 2.45 11.07 5.28
CA ASP A 106 1.40 12.06 4.96
C ASP A 106 0.72 11.80 3.60
N CYS A 107 0.40 10.54 3.30
CA CYS A 107 -0.16 10.13 2.01
C CYS A 107 -1.52 9.42 2.16
N ALA A 108 -2.40 9.52 1.17
CA ALA A 108 -3.67 8.80 1.20
C ALA A 108 -4.16 8.29 -0.15
N TYR A 109 -5.06 7.30 -0.10
CA TYR A 109 -5.78 6.75 -1.25
C TYR A 109 -4.84 6.26 -2.35
N GLY A 110 -4.12 5.16 -2.09
CA GLY A 110 -3.11 4.72 -3.03
C GLY A 110 -2.76 3.25 -2.99
N ASN A 111 -2.21 2.76 -4.10
CA ASN A 111 -1.81 1.37 -4.25
C ASN A 111 -0.46 1.23 -4.96
N GLY A 112 0.44 0.40 -4.40
CA GLY A 112 1.76 0.16 -4.99
C GLY A 112 2.67 1.38 -4.92
N ILE A 113 2.70 2.05 -3.77
CA ILE A 113 3.44 3.29 -3.57
C ILE A 113 4.61 3.05 -2.63
N VAL A 114 5.84 3.40 -3.02
CA VAL A 114 7.03 3.21 -2.17
C VAL A 114 7.81 4.52 -2.08
N ARG A 115 8.27 4.86 -0.86
CA ARG A 115 9.08 6.06 -0.54
C ARG A 115 8.40 7.37 -0.97
N TYR A 116 7.38 7.78 -0.21
CA TYR A 116 6.46 8.83 -0.65
C TYR A 116 6.16 9.87 0.41
N LYS A 117 5.96 11.13 -0.02
CA LYS A 117 5.65 12.22 0.91
C LYS A 117 4.55 13.15 0.38
N THR A 118 3.57 13.45 1.23
CA THR A 118 2.55 14.50 1.03
C THR A 118 1.80 14.38 -0.30
N SER A 119 1.04 13.29 -0.49
CA SER A 119 0.45 12.98 -1.80
C SER A 119 -0.80 12.10 -1.73
N PHE A 120 -1.72 12.27 -2.67
CA PHE A 120 -3.09 11.75 -2.59
C PHE A 120 -3.59 11.17 -3.93
N ASP A 121 -4.43 10.13 -3.90
CA ASP A 121 -5.08 9.53 -5.08
C ASP A 121 -4.08 9.07 -6.15
N ASN A 122 -3.24 8.10 -5.80
CA ASN A 122 -2.08 7.71 -6.61
C ASN A 122 -1.97 6.20 -6.81
N SER A 123 -1.41 5.78 -7.95
CA SER A 123 -1.25 4.36 -8.27
C SER A 123 0.10 4.08 -8.90
N HIS A 124 0.84 3.11 -8.35
CA HIS A 124 2.14 2.67 -8.85
C HIS A 124 3.15 3.83 -8.96
N ILE A 125 3.56 4.37 -7.81
CA ILE A 125 4.48 5.52 -7.75
C ILE A 125 5.70 5.17 -6.90
N GLU A 126 6.88 5.59 -7.33
CA GLU A 126 8.15 5.39 -6.62
C GLU A 126 8.91 6.71 -6.49
N ASP A 127 9.32 7.08 -5.27
CA ASP A 127 10.20 8.24 -5.04
C ASP A 127 9.65 9.58 -5.62
N CYS A 128 8.35 9.88 -5.47
CA CYS A 128 7.83 11.23 -5.74
C CYS A 128 7.36 11.97 -4.47
N GLU A 129 7.21 13.28 -4.62
CA GLU A 129 6.70 14.18 -3.59
C GLU A 129 5.67 15.13 -4.20
N LEU A 130 4.68 15.55 -3.40
CA LEU A 130 3.66 16.52 -3.83
C LEU A 130 2.96 16.12 -5.14
N ALA A 131 2.47 14.88 -5.23
CA ALA A 131 1.68 14.44 -6.39
C ALA A 131 0.23 14.11 -6.06
N TYR A 132 -0.62 14.35 -7.06
CA TYR A 132 -2.05 14.16 -6.97
C TYR A 132 -2.60 13.58 -8.28
N GLU A 133 -3.49 12.59 -8.19
CA GLU A 133 -4.13 11.96 -9.36
C GLU A 133 -3.08 11.53 -10.39
N THR A 134 -2.06 10.81 -9.91
CA THR A 134 -0.89 10.41 -10.71
C THR A 134 -0.77 8.90 -10.80
N ILE A 135 -0.34 8.41 -11.97
CA ILE A 135 -0.20 6.98 -12.27
C ILE A 135 1.19 6.70 -12.86
N ASN A 136 1.84 5.61 -12.44
CA ASN A 136 3.08 5.08 -13.03
C ASN A 136 4.21 6.12 -13.13
N SER A 137 4.43 6.89 -12.08
CA SER A 137 5.41 7.99 -12.08
C SER A 137 6.55 7.70 -11.09
N ALA A 138 7.73 8.24 -11.37
CA ALA A 138 8.91 7.97 -10.55
C ALA A 138 9.86 9.18 -10.43
N GLU A 139 10.56 9.28 -9.30
CA GLU A 139 11.65 10.26 -9.08
C GLU A 139 11.22 11.70 -9.42
N SER A 140 10.01 12.10 -9.07
CA SER A 140 9.39 13.35 -9.55
C SER A 140 8.85 14.21 -8.40
N SER A 141 8.58 15.49 -8.66
CA SER A 141 8.05 16.42 -7.65
C SER A 141 7.02 17.34 -8.28
N ARG A 142 5.92 17.63 -7.59
CA ARG A 142 4.85 18.53 -8.10
C ARG A 142 4.29 18.03 -9.43
N VAL A 143 3.71 16.84 -9.39
CA VAL A 143 3.09 16.18 -10.54
C VAL A 143 1.59 16.06 -10.30
N PHE A 144 0.78 16.62 -11.19
CA PHE A 144 -0.67 16.70 -11.00
C PHE A 144 -1.40 16.18 -12.24
N PHE A 145 -2.39 15.30 -12.05
CA PHE A 145 -3.28 14.79 -13.10
C PHE A 145 -2.49 14.23 -14.30
N SER A 146 -1.45 13.45 -14.03
CA SER A 146 -0.47 13.05 -15.04
C SER A 146 -0.15 11.56 -14.97
N GLU A 147 0.30 11.00 -16.09
CA GLU A 147 0.60 9.57 -16.23
C GLU A 147 2.00 9.40 -16.80
N TYR A 148 2.81 8.49 -16.25
CA TYR A 148 4.18 8.26 -16.72
C TYR A 148 5.05 9.53 -16.71
N ALA A 149 5.09 10.22 -15.57
CA ALA A 149 6.06 11.29 -15.33
C ALA A 149 7.28 10.73 -14.59
N VAL A 150 8.45 10.75 -15.24
CA VAL A 150 9.69 10.19 -14.68
C VAL A 150 10.74 11.28 -14.59
N GLN A 151 11.45 11.39 -13.47
CA GLN A 151 12.54 12.36 -13.27
C GLN A 151 12.12 13.79 -13.64
N SER A 152 10.88 14.17 -13.30
CA SER A 152 10.25 15.39 -13.80
C SER A 152 9.73 16.27 -12.67
N THR A 153 9.57 17.56 -12.93
CA THR A 153 9.17 18.52 -11.91
C THR A 153 8.24 19.58 -12.47
N ASP A 154 7.22 19.98 -11.72
CA ASP A 154 6.21 20.97 -12.17
C ASP A 154 5.51 20.49 -13.46
N ILE A 155 4.82 19.35 -13.35
CA ILE A 155 4.15 18.66 -14.44
C ILE A 155 2.64 18.65 -14.19
N TYR A 156 1.87 19.08 -15.19
CA TYR A 156 0.42 19.18 -15.10
C TYR A 156 -0.22 18.57 -16.35
N PHE A 157 -1.27 17.76 -16.17
CA PHE A 157 -2.09 17.22 -17.27
C PHE A 157 -1.28 16.56 -18.40
N SER A 158 -0.20 15.87 -18.06
CA SER A 158 0.78 15.38 -19.03
C SER A 158 0.87 13.86 -19.03
N LYS A 159 1.29 13.29 -20.16
CA LYS A 159 1.44 11.84 -20.32
C LYS A 159 2.79 11.49 -20.91
N ASN A 160 3.46 10.50 -20.34
CA ASN A 160 4.72 9.96 -20.84
C ASN A 160 5.78 11.07 -20.99
N VAL A 161 6.12 11.75 -19.90
CA VAL A 161 7.16 12.79 -19.86
C VAL A 161 8.35 12.31 -19.03
N TRP A 162 9.56 12.57 -19.52
CA TRP A 162 10.79 12.15 -18.84
C TRP A 162 11.76 13.33 -18.76
N GLY A 163 12.29 13.62 -17.57
CA GLY A 163 13.33 14.65 -17.42
C GLY A 163 12.80 16.05 -17.73
N CYS A 164 11.49 16.27 -17.60
CA CYS A 164 10.84 17.49 -18.03
C CYS A 164 10.61 18.45 -16.85
N THR A 165 10.61 19.75 -17.12
CA THR A 165 10.35 20.77 -16.10
C THR A 165 9.41 21.84 -16.60
N ASN A 166 8.43 22.25 -15.79
CA ASN A 166 7.44 23.27 -16.16
C ASN A 166 6.71 22.88 -17.46
N CYS A 167 5.99 21.76 -17.42
CA CYS A 167 5.23 21.27 -18.57
C CYS A 167 3.74 21.16 -18.25
N PHE A 168 2.91 21.63 -19.19
CA PHE A 168 1.47 21.57 -19.09
C PHE A 168 0.87 20.93 -20.33
N GLY A 169 -0.01 19.93 -20.18
CA GLY A 169 -0.73 19.34 -21.31
C GLY A 169 0.19 18.62 -22.31
N CYS A 170 1.33 18.10 -21.86
CA CYS A 170 2.38 17.59 -22.74
C CYS A 170 2.34 16.07 -22.88
N THR A 171 2.71 15.57 -24.07
CA THR A 171 2.80 14.14 -24.36
C THR A 171 4.13 13.75 -24.98
N ASN A 172 4.70 12.60 -24.57
CA ASN A 172 5.91 12.03 -25.16
C ASN A 172 7.13 12.97 -25.16
N LEU A 173 7.24 13.88 -24.19
CA LEU A 173 8.37 14.79 -24.08
C LEU A 173 9.54 14.16 -23.32
N ARG A 174 10.76 14.52 -23.74
CA ARG A 174 12.01 14.05 -23.16
C ARG A 174 12.96 15.23 -22.98
N LYS A 175 13.42 15.46 -21.75
CA LYS A 175 14.44 16.47 -21.40
C LYS A 175 14.09 17.87 -21.94
N LYS A 176 12.84 18.30 -21.73
CA LYS A 176 12.33 19.60 -22.17
C LYS A 176 11.92 20.47 -20.99
N HIS A 177 12.03 21.77 -21.18
CA HIS A 177 11.64 22.75 -20.19
C HIS A 177 10.73 23.80 -20.81
N TYR A 178 9.70 24.24 -20.08
CA TYR A 178 8.76 25.28 -20.49
C TYR A 178 7.98 24.91 -21.76
N TYR A 179 7.17 23.86 -21.64
CA TYR A 179 6.32 23.40 -22.74
C TYR A 179 4.85 23.44 -22.35
N ILE A 180 4.01 23.94 -23.26
CA ILE A 180 2.55 23.90 -23.12
C ILE A 180 2.00 23.26 -24.39
N PHE A 181 1.23 22.17 -24.27
CA PHE A 181 0.69 21.43 -25.42
C PHE A 181 1.75 21.06 -26.46
N ASN A 182 2.90 20.54 -26.00
CA ASN A 182 4.06 20.19 -26.81
C ASN A 182 4.74 21.34 -27.57
N LYS A 183 4.41 22.60 -27.26
CA LYS A 183 5.06 23.77 -27.87
C LYS A 183 6.00 24.44 -26.86
N PRO A 184 7.20 24.87 -27.28
CA PRO A 184 8.14 25.57 -26.40
C PRO A 184 7.66 26.99 -26.11
N TYR A 185 7.87 27.44 -24.87
CA TYR A 185 7.61 28.80 -24.42
C TYR A 185 8.81 29.35 -23.68
N GLU A 186 8.99 30.66 -23.76
CA GLU A 186 9.99 31.35 -22.96
C GLU A 186 9.41 31.68 -21.58
N LYS A 187 10.25 31.56 -20.56
CA LYS A 187 9.91 32.00 -19.21
C LYS A 187 9.84 33.52 -19.18
N LYS A 188 8.64 34.08 -19.15
CA LYS A 188 8.45 35.50 -18.82
C LYS A 188 8.56 35.66 -17.30
N ARG A 189 9.42 36.58 -16.86
CA ARG A 189 9.41 37.05 -15.48
C ARG A 189 8.21 38.00 -15.34
N VAL A 190 7.31 37.67 -14.43
CA VAL A 190 6.25 38.57 -13.93
C VAL A 190 6.74 39.17 -12.63
#